data_AF-A0A2H5PXY1-F1
#
_entry.id   AF-A0A2H5PXY1-F1
#
_cell.length_a   1.000
_cell.length_b   1.000
_cell.length_c   1.000
_cell.angle_alpha   90.00
_cell.angle_beta   90.00
_cell.angle_gamma   90.00
#
_symmetry.space_group_name_H-M   'P 1'
#
loop_
_entity.id
_entity.type
_entity.pdbx_description
1 polymer ?
#
loop_
_entity_poly.entity_id
_entity_poly.type
_entity_poly.pdbx_seq_one_letter_code
_entity_poly.pdbx_strand_id
1 'polypeptide(L)'
;MALMSSKTTSTVSFLYPSTLNISNFVSLKLTQNNYMLWKTQISGLIESQDMGGFLDGTYLEPAEFVLKSTVEAEASTTKQEYVMNYDYIMWRRSDRLLRGWIVGTLSEEVLGLAMHLHSKQNYKTINDYIRGFKEICDELDAIGKSMEDQQKVFGLLKGLGKGYRSFVTSMMKPPIPSY
;
A
#
# COMPACT_ATOMS: atom_id res chain seq x y z
N MET A 1 36.22 -23.10 14.47
CA MET A 1 35.64 -21.80 14.86
C MET A 1 34.90 -21.25 13.65
N ALA A 2 33.57 -21.25 13.66
CA ALA A 2 32.78 -20.68 12.57
C ALA A 2 32.61 -19.17 12.83
N LEU A 3 33.09 -18.36 11.89
CA LEU A 3 32.91 -16.91 11.91
C LEU A 3 31.43 -16.60 11.68
N MET A 4 30.79 -15.99 12.68
CA MET A 4 29.43 -15.46 12.59
C MET A 4 29.40 -14.40 11.49
N SER A 5 28.58 -14.63 10.46
CA SER A 5 28.32 -13.65 9.41
C SER A 5 27.54 -12.48 10.00
N SER A 6 28.20 -11.33 10.16
CA SER A 6 27.56 -10.07 10.51
C SER A 6 26.60 -9.68 9.39
N LYS A 7 25.28 -9.80 9.64
CA LYS A 7 24.26 -9.16 8.81
C LYS A 7 24.46 -7.65 8.92
N THR A 8 25.07 -7.05 7.91
CA THR A 8 24.95 -5.62 7.64
C THR A 8 23.47 -5.34 7.40
N THR A 9 22.77 -4.83 8.41
CA THR A 9 21.46 -4.21 8.22
C THR A 9 21.69 -2.97 7.36
N SER A 10 21.47 -3.10 6.05
CA SER A 10 21.37 -1.95 5.16
C SER A 10 20.30 -1.02 5.73
N THR A 11 20.72 0.10 6.26
CA THR A 11 19.83 1.15 6.77
C THR A 11 19.08 1.69 5.55
N VAL A 12 17.87 1.21 5.31
CA VAL A 12 17.02 1.73 4.23
C VAL A 12 16.69 3.17 4.62
N SER A 13 17.31 4.14 3.95
CA SER A 13 17.00 5.55 4.18
C SER A 13 15.66 5.84 3.50
N PHE A 14 14.58 5.93 4.28
CA PHE A 14 13.27 6.25 3.73
C PHE A 14 13.25 7.71 3.26
N LEU A 15 13.12 7.91 1.95
CA LEU A 15 13.04 9.22 1.32
C LEU A 15 11.67 9.86 1.58
N TYR A 16 11.65 11.12 2.02
CA TYR A 16 10.44 11.92 2.21
C TYR A 16 10.51 13.20 1.37
N PRO A 17 10.28 13.12 0.05
CA PRO A 17 10.39 14.26 -0.85
C PRO A 17 9.14 15.15 -0.77
N SER A 18 9.01 15.90 0.34
CA SER A 18 7.85 16.76 0.62
C SER A 18 7.66 17.93 -0.34
N THR A 19 8.66 18.21 -1.17
CA THR A 19 8.65 19.34 -2.13
C THR A 19 8.08 18.95 -3.50
N LEU A 20 7.83 17.66 -3.77
CA LEU A 20 7.29 17.22 -5.05
C LEU A 20 5.78 17.45 -5.13
N ASN A 21 5.37 18.11 -6.20
CA ASN A 21 3.97 18.20 -6.57
C ASN A 21 3.61 17.05 -7.51
N ILE A 22 2.70 16.18 -7.05
CA ILE A 22 2.17 15.03 -7.80
C ILE A 22 1.65 15.43 -9.18
N SER A 23 1.06 16.62 -9.34
CA SER A 23 0.48 17.08 -10.60
C SER A 23 1.53 17.30 -11.70
N ASN A 24 2.80 17.46 -11.33
CA ASN A 24 3.89 17.64 -12.29
C ASN A 24 4.28 16.30 -12.96
N PHE A 25 3.95 15.17 -12.32
CA PHE A 25 4.32 13.83 -12.79
C PHE A 25 3.11 13.04 -13.27
N VAL A 26 1.97 13.23 -12.61
CA VAL A 26 0.71 12.54 -12.92
C VAL A 26 -0.35 13.59 -13.25
N SER A 27 -0.62 13.74 -14.55
CA SER A 27 -1.62 14.67 -15.07
C SER A 27 -3.02 14.05 -15.15
N LEU A 28 -3.12 12.72 -15.10
CA LEU A 28 -4.37 11.99 -15.20
C LEU A 28 -4.95 11.72 -13.82
N LYS A 29 -6.26 11.99 -13.65
CA LYS A 29 -7.01 11.34 -12.58
C LYS A 29 -7.41 9.93 -13.01
N LEU A 30 -7.19 8.94 -12.14
CA LEU A 30 -7.59 7.56 -12.37
C LEU A 30 -9.11 7.51 -12.52
N THR A 31 -9.55 7.02 -13.66
CA THR A 31 -10.92 6.64 -13.97
C THR A 31 -10.95 5.17 -14.38
N GLN A 32 -12.14 4.65 -14.60
CA GLN A 32 -12.34 3.27 -15.02
C GLN A 32 -11.69 2.91 -16.36
N ASN A 33 -11.54 3.89 -17.26
CA ASN A 33 -11.16 3.65 -18.64
C ASN A 33 -9.69 4.01 -18.95
N ASN A 34 -8.94 4.54 -17.97
CA ASN A 34 -7.59 5.06 -18.22
C ASN A 34 -6.49 4.41 -17.36
N TYR A 35 -6.79 3.28 -16.71
CA TYR A 35 -5.87 2.62 -15.76
C TYR A 35 -4.46 2.44 -16.30
N MET A 36 -4.29 1.96 -17.55
CA MET A 36 -2.96 1.73 -18.12
C MET A 36 -2.14 3.02 -18.25
N LEU A 37 -2.76 4.11 -18.72
CA LEU A 37 -2.09 5.40 -18.87
C LEU A 37 -1.76 6.03 -17.52
N TRP A 38 -2.72 6.00 -16.59
CA TRP A 38 -2.52 6.46 -15.22
C TRP A 38 -1.40 5.67 -14.54
N LYS A 39 -1.41 4.34 -14.67
CA LYS A 39 -0.41 3.44 -14.09
C LYS A 39 1.00 3.78 -14.57
N THR A 40 1.18 4.03 -15.86
CA THR A 40 2.49 4.41 -16.42
C THR A 40 3.02 5.69 -15.78
N GLN A 41 2.18 6.72 -15.60
CA GLN A 41 2.60 7.98 -14.99
C GLN A 41 2.94 7.83 -13.49
N ILE A 42 2.06 7.19 -12.72
CA ILE A 42 2.29 7.01 -11.27
C ILE A 42 3.49 6.08 -11.01
N SER A 43 3.68 5.03 -11.81
CA SER A 43 4.86 4.15 -11.71
C SER A 43 6.15 4.92 -11.99
N GLY A 44 6.17 5.77 -13.02
CA GLY A 44 7.33 6.61 -13.32
C GLY A 44 7.73 7.54 -12.17
N LEU A 45 6.75 8.14 -11.48
CA LEU A 45 7.02 8.91 -10.26
C LEU A 45 7.61 8.04 -9.16
N ILE A 46 6.99 6.89 -8.86
CA ILE A 46 7.39 6.00 -7.77
C ILE A 46 8.81 5.46 -7.99
N GLU A 47 9.13 5.08 -9.22
CA GLU A 47 10.46 4.62 -9.64
C GLU A 47 11.49 5.74 -9.53
N SER A 48 11.14 6.98 -9.91
CA SER A 48 12.05 8.13 -9.79
C SER A 48 12.46 8.46 -8.35
N GLN A 49 11.66 8.02 -7.36
CA GLN A 49 11.89 8.25 -5.93
C GLN A 49 12.35 7.00 -5.18
N ASP A 50 12.60 5.89 -5.88
CA ASP A 50 12.95 4.58 -5.31
C ASP A 50 11.95 4.09 -4.24
N MET A 51 10.67 4.46 -4.41
CA MET A 51 9.58 4.12 -3.48
C MET A 51 8.84 2.84 -3.87
N GLY A 52 9.32 2.12 -4.88
CA GLY A 52 8.70 0.87 -5.36
C GLY A 52 8.57 -0.18 -4.25
N GLY A 53 9.50 -0.15 -3.28
CA GLY A 53 9.51 -1.11 -2.17
C GLY A 53 8.31 -1.03 -1.22
N PHE A 54 7.59 0.09 -1.20
CA PHE A 54 6.33 0.24 -0.48
C PHE A 54 5.16 -0.48 -1.19
N LEU A 55 5.22 -0.63 -2.51
CA LEU A 55 4.15 -1.28 -3.29
C LEU A 55 4.28 -2.80 -3.33
N ASP A 56 5.51 -3.31 -3.48
CA ASP A 56 5.77 -4.75 -3.57
C ASP A 56 5.93 -5.43 -2.19
N GLY A 57 6.15 -4.62 -1.15
CA GLY A 57 6.34 -5.06 0.23
C GLY A 57 7.77 -5.44 0.58
N THR A 58 8.76 -5.07 -0.23
CA THR A 58 10.18 -5.25 0.09
C THR A 58 10.63 -4.35 1.24
N TYR A 59 10.01 -3.17 1.41
CA TYR A 59 10.22 -2.30 2.57
C TYR A 59 9.31 -2.72 3.74
N LEU A 60 9.85 -3.58 4.60
CA LEU A 60 9.16 -4.08 5.79
C LEU A 60 8.90 -2.95 6.80
N GLU A 61 7.76 -3.05 7.49
CA GLU A 61 7.40 -2.14 8.59
C GLU A 61 8.41 -2.31 9.74
N PRO A 62 9.19 -1.25 10.08
CA PRO A 62 10.12 -1.31 11.20
C PRO A 62 9.37 -1.40 12.55
N ALA A 63 10.04 -1.90 13.59
CA ALA A 63 9.45 -1.91 14.93
C ALA A 63 9.16 -0.48 15.41
N GLU A 64 7.97 -0.22 15.95
CA GLU A 64 7.56 1.12 16.40
C GLU A 64 8.38 1.63 17.59
N PHE A 65 8.77 0.73 18.51
CA PHE A 65 9.58 1.03 19.67
C PHE A 65 10.83 0.16 19.70
N VAL A 66 11.96 0.75 20.08
CA VAL A 66 13.26 0.09 20.23
C VAL A 66 13.81 0.32 21.63
N LEU A 67 14.59 -0.62 22.13
CA LEU A 67 15.22 -0.52 23.44
C LEU A 67 16.44 0.42 23.37
N LYS A 68 16.47 1.45 24.21
CA LYS A 68 17.62 2.34 24.33
C LYS A 68 18.65 1.69 25.25
N SER A 69 19.74 1.20 24.67
CA SER A 69 20.89 0.71 25.44
C SER A 69 21.76 1.89 25.86
N THR A 70 21.48 2.48 27.02
CA THR A 70 22.45 3.35 27.71
C THR A 70 23.50 2.45 28.37
N VAL A 71 24.73 2.51 27.86
CA VAL A 71 25.88 1.89 28.53
C VAL A 71 26.28 2.82 29.66
N GLU A 72 25.52 2.81 30.75
CA GLU A 72 25.95 3.47 31.98
C GLU A 72 26.74 2.45 32.80
N ALA A 73 28.04 2.72 32.88
CA ALA A 73 28.91 2.06 33.82
C ALA A 73 28.42 2.41 35.24
N GLU A 74 28.09 1.34 35.96
CA GLU A 74 28.01 1.23 37.41
C GLU A 74 26.62 1.36 38.07
N ALA A 75 26.33 0.33 38.86
CA ALA A 75 25.30 0.17 39.88
C ALA A 75 23.82 0.05 39.45
N SER A 76 23.43 -1.22 39.22
CA SER A 76 22.18 -1.82 39.75
C SER A 76 20.89 -1.00 39.66
N THR A 77 20.29 -0.96 38.47
CA THR A 77 18.85 -1.19 38.19
C THR A 77 18.69 -1.10 36.68
N THR A 78 18.53 -2.23 35.97
CA THR A 78 18.32 -2.24 34.52
C THR A 78 16.94 -1.68 34.19
N LYS A 79 16.83 -0.36 34.04
CA LYS A 79 15.64 0.30 33.49
C LYS A 79 15.66 0.12 31.97
N GLN A 80 14.84 -0.79 31.47
CA GLN A 80 14.60 -0.91 30.04
C GLN A 80 13.78 0.29 29.56
N GLU A 81 14.45 1.30 29.00
CA GLU A 81 13.79 2.46 28.40
C GLU A 81 13.45 2.15 26.93
N TYR A 82 12.15 2.09 26.61
CA TYR A 82 11.67 1.96 25.24
C TYR A 82 11.52 3.34 24.62
N VAL A 83 12.15 3.54 23.47
CA VAL A 83 12.10 4.81 22.72
C VAL A 83 11.50 4.55 21.35
N MET A 84 10.82 5.57 20.83
CA MET A 84 10.26 5.56 19.48
C MET A 84 11.36 5.33 18.44
N ASN A 85 11.14 4.37 17.53
CA ASN A 85 12.09 4.10 16.45
C ASN A 85 12.03 5.19 15.38
N TYR A 86 13.16 5.83 15.10
CA TYR A 86 13.27 6.84 14.06
C TYR A 86 13.01 6.28 12.66
N ASP A 87 13.45 5.05 12.37
CA ASP A 87 13.25 4.40 11.07
C ASP A 87 11.77 4.15 10.81
N TYR A 88 11.02 3.78 11.87
CA TYR A 88 9.58 3.63 11.77
C TYR A 88 8.87 4.96 11.47
N ILE A 89 9.30 6.07 12.09
CA ILE A 89 8.74 7.40 11.80
C ILE A 89 8.96 7.74 10.32
N MET A 90 10.14 7.49 9.79
CA MET A 90 10.48 7.80 8.40
C MET A 90 9.75 6.89 7.41
N TRP A 91 9.73 5.58 7.68
CA TRP A 91 8.93 4.63 6.91
C TRP A 91 7.46 5.05 6.86
N ARG A 92 6.86 5.37 8.02
CA ARG A 92 5.45 5.80 8.15
C ARG A 92 5.19 7.08 7.36
N ARG A 93 6.12 8.03 7.37
CA ARG A 93 6.00 9.29 6.61
C ARG A 93 6.01 9.03 5.11
N SER A 94 6.94 8.22 4.63
CA SER A 94 7.07 7.86 3.21
C SER A 94 5.87 7.04 2.71
N ASP A 95 5.41 6.04 3.48
CA ASP A 95 4.19 5.26 3.17
C ASP A 95 2.95 6.18 3.08
N ARG A 96 2.77 7.07 4.06
CA ARG A 96 1.64 8.02 4.06
C ARG A 96 1.71 9.03 2.91
N LEU A 97 2.90 9.49 2.54
CA LEU A 97 3.10 10.38 1.40
C LEU A 97 2.70 9.69 0.10
N LEU A 98 3.17 8.46 -0.12
CA LEU A 98 2.84 7.66 -1.29
C LEU A 98 1.34 7.40 -1.39
N ARG A 99 0.69 7.07 -0.26
CA ARG A 99 -0.79 6.97 -0.19
C ARG A 99 -1.45 8.28 -0.59
N GLY A 100 -0.95 9.42 -0.09
CA GLY A 100 -1.44 10.75 -0.44
C GLY A 100 -1.34 11.04 -1.94
N TRP A 101 -0.22 10.68 -2.58
CA TRP A 101 -0.05 10.80 -4.03
C TRP A 101 -1.05 9.95 -4.81
N ILE A 102 -1.18 8.67 -4.45
CA ILE A 102 -2.13 7.76 -5.12
C ILE A 102 -3.55 8.31 -4.96
N VAL A 103 -3.98 8.62 -3.74
CA VAL A 103 -5.30 9.16 -3.42
C VAL A 103 -5.58 10.48 -4.15
N GLY A 104 -4.60 11.38 -4.19
CA GLY A 104 -4.71 12.68 -4.88
C GLY A 104 -4.90 12.55 -6.40
N THR A 105 -4.48 11.43 -6.97
CA THR A 105 -4.66 11.13 -8.40
C THR A 105 -5.91 10.31 -8.69
N LEU A 106 -6.78 10.03 -7.71
CA LEU A 106 -8.05 9.33 -7.96
C LEU A 106 -9.15 10.31 -8.40
N SER A 107 -10.04 9.87 -9.31
CA SER A 107 -11.32 10.55 -9.52
C SER A 107 -12.21 10.38 -8.28
N GLU A 108 -13.24 11.23 -8.11
CA GLU A 108 -14.18 11.12 -6.98
C GLU A 108 -14.88 9.76 -6.92
N GLU A 109 -15.20 9.18 -8.07
CA GLU A 109 -15.83 7.87 -8.20
C GLU A 109 -14.91 6.75 -7.68
N VAL A 110 -13.66 6.73 -8.16
CA VAL A 110 -12.67 5.72 -7.75
C VAL A 110 -12.23 5.95 -6.30
N LEU A 111 -12.16 7.20 -5.85
CA LEU A 111 -11.88 7.55 -4.46
C LEU A 111 -12.98 7.06 -3.53
N GLY A 112 -14.25 7.28 -3.89
CA GLY A 112 -15.41 6.77 -3.15
C GLY A 112 -15.31 5.26 -2.95
N LEU A 113 -15.03 4.52 -4.02
CA LEU A 113 -14.77 3.08 -3.99
C LEU A 113 -13.61 2.70 -3.07
N ALA A 114 -12.45 3.35 -3.23
CA ALA A 114 -11.24 3.06 -2.47
C ALA A 114 -11.44 3.31 -0.97
N MET A 115 -12.10 4.41 -0.59
CA MET A 115 -12.42 4.74 0.80
C MET A 115 -13.40 3.75 1.40
N HIS A 116 -14.42 3.34 0.64
CA HIS A 116 -15.41 2.39 1.12
C HIS A 116 -14.81 0.99 1.35
N LEU A 117 -13.93 0.54 0.45
CA LEU A 117 -13.19 -0.73 0.62
C LEU A 117 -12.18 -0.67 1.77
N HIS A 118 -11.50 0.46 1.95
CA HIS A 118 -10.53 0.63 3.04
C HIS A 118 -11.21 0.69 4.41
N SER A 119 -12.33 1.41 4.53
CA SER A 119 -13.14 1.48 5.75
C SER A 119 -13.63 0.11 6.19
N LYS A 120 -14.03 -0.73 5.22
CA LYS A 120 -14.57 -2.05 5.51
C LYS A 120 -13.50 -3.16 5.60
N GLN A 121 -12.19 -2.86 5.54
CA GLN A 121 -11.08 -3.85 5.62
C GLN A 121 -10.99 -4.62 6.97
N ASN A 122 -11.98 -4.44 7.85
CA ASN A 122 -12.26 -5.23 9.06
C ASN A 122 -13.17 -6.45 8.80
N TYR A 123 -13.29 -6.94 7.57
CA TYR A 123 -14.05 -8.17 7.31
C TYR A 123 -13.34 -9.39 7.92
N LYS A 124 -13.99 -10.04 8.88
CA LYS A 124 -13.47 -11.24 9.55
C LYS A 124 -13.51 -12.46 8.63
N THR A 125 -14.42 -12.49 7.66
CA THR A 125 -14.59 -13.60 6.72
C THR A 125 -14.73 -13.12 5.28
N ILE A 126 -14.47 -14.00 4.32
CA ILE A 126 -14.64 -13.72 2.89
C ILE A 126 -16.11 -13.42 2.52
N ASN A 127 -17.08 -14.01 3.22
CA ASN A 127 -18.50 -13.74 3.01
C ASN A 127 -18.87 -12.32 3.44
N ASP A 128 -18.31 -11.84 4.55
CA ASP A 128 -18.51 -10.46 4.99
C ASP A 128 -17.91 -9.48 3.97
N TYR A 129 -16.73 -9.81 3.41
CA TYR A 129 -16.10 -9.04 2.36
C TYR A 129 -16.96 -8.99 1.08
N ILE A 130 -17.43 -10.14 0.58
CA ILE A 130 -18.28 -10.21 -0.63
C ILE A 130 -19.58 -9.44 -0.42
N ARG A 131 -20.22 -9.59 0.75
CA ARG A 131 -21.46 -8.86 1.08
C ARG A 131 -21.23 -7.35 1.09
N GLY A 132 -20.17 -6.90 1.76
CA GLY A 132 -19.89 -5.46 1.83
C GLY A 132 -19.40 -4.87 0.50
N PHE A 133 -18.76 -5.67 -0.37
CA PHE A 133 -18.48 -5.30 -1.75
C PHE A 133 -19.78 -5.12 -2.56
N LYS A 134 -20.72 -6.06 -2.44
CA LYS A 134 -22.03 -5.99 -3.09
C LYS A 134 -22.81 -4.76 -2.65
N GLU A 135 -22.84 -4.44 -1.35
CA GLU A 135 -23.49 -3.23 -0.82
C GLU A 135 -22.96 -1.96 -1.50
N ILE A 136 -21.64 -1.89 -1.72
CA ILE A 136 -21.02 -0.74 -2.40
C ILE A 136 -21.48 -0.66 -3.86
N CYS A 137 -21.54 -1.79 -4.57
CA CYS A 137 -22.07 -1.81 -5.94
C CYS A 137 -23.54 -1.38 -5.98
N ASP A 138 -24.37 -1.87 -5.05
CA ASP A 138 -25.79 -1.53 -4.98
C ASP A 138 -25.98 -0.03 -4.67
N GLU A 139 -25.15 0.57 -3.80
CA GLU A 139 -25.15 2.01 -3.52
C GLU A 139 -24.74 2.85 -4.75
N LEU A 140 -23.72 2.41 -5.49
CA LEU A 140 -23.28 3.09 -6.71
C LEU A 140 -24.31 3.02 -7.83
N ASP A 141 -24.93 1.85 -7.99
CA ASP A 141 -26.04 1.65 -8.94
C ASP A 141 -27.22 2.57 -8.55
N ALA A 142 -27.53 2.73 -7.25
CA ALA A 142 -28.61 3.59 -6.77
C ALA A 142 -28.41 5.09 -7.05
N ILE A 143 -27.17 5.57 -7.10
CA ILE A 143 -26.84 6.98 -7.44
C ILE A 143 -26.60 7.18 -8.96
N GLY A 144 -26.89 6.17 -9.78
CA GLY A 144 -26.74 6.22 -11.23
C GLY A 144 -25.28 6.10 -11.73
N LYS A 145 -24.34 5.70 -10.87
CA LYS A 145 -22.93 5.46 -11.22
C LYS A 145 -22.63 3.97 -11.21
N SER A 146 -23.42 3.22 -11.99
CA SER A 146 -23.28 1.77 -12.06
C SER A 146 -21.91 1.38 -12.60
N MET A 147 -21.24 0.50 -11.87
CA MET A 147 -19.94 -0.03 -12.30
C MET A 147 -20.12 -1.08 -13.40
N GLU A 148 -19.16 -1.17 -14.32
CA GLU A 148 -19.10 -2.23 -15.30
C GLU A 148 -18.65 -3.56 -14.65
N ASP A 149 -19.14 -4.69 -15.16
CA ASP A 149 -18.86 -6.02 -14.59
C ASP A 149 -17.37 -6.32 -14.49
N GLN A 150 -16.56 -5.86 -15.45
CA GLN A 150 -15.11 -6.02 -15.39
C GLN A 150 -14.48 -5.29 -14.20
N GLN A 151 -14.99 -4.12 -13.83
CA GLN A 151 -14.52 -3.37 -12.66
C GLN A 151 -15.03 -3.99 -11.37
N LYS A 152 -16.25 -4.51 -11.36
CA LYS A 152 -16.81 -5.26 -10.23
C LYS A 152 -15.92 -6.48 -9.93
N VAL A 153 -15.57 -7.26 -10.96
CA VAL A 153 -14.66 -8.41 -10.84
C VAL A 153 -13.26 -7.99 -10.41
N PHE A 154 -12.67 -6.97 -11.03
CA PHE A 154 -11.33 -6.48 -10.69
C PHE A 154 -11.25 -5.98 -9.25
N GLY A 155 -12.22 -5.14 -8.84
CA GLY A 155 -12.30 -4.59 -7.49
C GLY A 155 -12.46 -5.67 -6.43
N LEU A 156 -13.32 -6.66 -6.69
CA LEU A 156 -13.53 -7.81 -5.81
C LEU A 156 -12.24 -8.63 -5.66
N LEU A 157 -11.57 -8.96 -6.76
CA LEU A 157 -10.33 -9.75 -6.71
C LEU A 157 -9.20 -9.01 -5.99
N LYS A 158 -9.06 -7.70 -6.19
CA LYS A 158 -8.00 -6.90 -5.54
C LYS A 158 -8.21 -6.75 -4.03
N GLY A 159 -9.45 -6.74 -3.55
CA GLY A 159 -9.74 -6.53 -2.13
C GLY A 159 -9.76 -7.79 -1.27
N LEU A 160 -9.58 -9.00 -1.84
CA LEU A 160 -9.53 -10.26 -1.09
C LEU A 160 -8.41 -10.32 -0.03
N GLY A 161 -7.37 -9.48 -0.17
CA GLY A 161 -6.27 -9.38 0.78
C GLY A 161 -5.11 -10.35 0.52
N LYS A 162 -4.07 -10.26 1.36
CA LYS A 162 -2.77 -10.93 1.12
C LYS A 162 -2.85 -12.46 1.06
N GLY A 163 -3.81 -13.07 1.78
CA GLY A 163 -3.98 -14.53 1.80
C GLY A 163 -4.42 -15.14 0.45
N TYR A 164 -5.01 -14.34 -0.44
CA TYR A 164 -5.54 -14.81 -1.72
C TYR A 164 -4.66 -14.39 -2.91
N ARG A 165 -3.43 -13.91 -2.66
CA ARG A 165 -2.59 -13.29 -3.69
C ARG A 165 -2.32 -14.20 -4.90
N SER A 166 -2.04 -15.47 -4.66
CA SER A 166 -1.79 -16.48 -5.72
C SER A 166 -3.03 -16.77 -6.57
N PHE A 167 -4.21 -16.75 -5.94
CA PHE A 167 -5.48 -16.91 -6.65
C PHE A 167 -5.78 -15.69 -7.53
N VAL A 168 -5.62 -14.48 -6.97
CA VAL A 168 -5.83 -13.21 -7.68
C VAL A 168 -4.90 -13.11 -8.89
N THR A 169 -3.61 -13.44 -8.75
CA THR A 169 -2.68 -13.38 -9.88
C THR A 169 -3.02 -14.38 -10.98
N SER A 170 -3.57 -15.55 -10.65
CA SER A 170 -3.98 -16.54 -11.64
C SER A 170 -5.24 -16.11 -12.40
N MET A 171 -6.23 -15.55 -11.69
CA MET A 171 -7.50 -15.11 -12.28
C MET A 171 -7.36 -13.83 -13.12
N MET A 172 -6.32 -13.03 -12.86
CA MET A 172 -6.03 -11.79 -13.59
C MET A 172 -5.12 -11.96 -14.80
N LYS A 173 -4.60 -13.17 -15.08
CA LYS A 173 -3.77 -13.40 -16.26
C LYS A 173 -4.63 -13.33 -17.53
N PRO A 174 -4.18 -12.61 -18.58
CA PRO A 174 -4.87 -12.64 -19.87
C PRO A 174 -4.83 -14.08 -20.43
N PRO A 175 -5.87 -14.50 -21.19
CA PRO A 175 -5.88 -15.81 -21.80
C PRO A 175 -4.65 -15.99 -22.69
N ILE A 176 -3.98 -17.13 -22.52
CA ILE A 176 -2.80 -17.49 -23.31
C ILE A 176 -3.25 -17.51 -24.79
N PRO A 177 -2.60 -16.76 -25.70
CA PRO A 177 -2.92 -16.84 -27.12
C PRO A 177 -2.78 -18.29 -27.57
N SER A 178 -3.85 -18.88 -28.09
CA SER A 178 -3.76 -20.16 -28.78
C SER A 178 -2.97 -19.92 -30.07
N TYR A 179 -1.75 -20.45 -30.12
CA TYR A 179 -1.00 -20.59 -31.36
C TYR A 179 -1.65 -21.62 -32.28
#